data_AF-A0A843DT41-F1
#
_entry.id   AF-A0A843DT41-F1
#
_cell.length_a   1.000
_cell.length_b   1.000
_cell.length_c   1.000
_cell.angle_alpha   90.00
_cell.angle_beta   90.00
_cell.angle_gamma   90.00
#
_symmetry.space_group_name_H-M   'P 1'
#
loop_
_entity.id
_entity.type
_entity.pdbx_description
1 polymer ?
#
loop_
_entity_poly.entity_id
_entity_poly.type
_entity_poly.pdbx_seq_one_letter_code
_entity_poly.pdbx_strand_id
1 'polypeptide(L)' 'MSEEGMNYLELEYEHLYNLRDQSMPFLKLCPSTTVITEELVTWLDSKVNLLVDELAKEE' A
#
# COMPACT_ATOMS: atom_id res chain seq x y z
N MET A 1 12.00 2.50 -19.54
CA MET A 1 12.36 3.27 -18.33
C MET A 1 13.78 2.90 -17.94
N SER A 2 14.56 3.77 -17.29
CA SER A 2 15.93 3.43 -16.85
C SER A 2 15.87 2.40 -15.71
N GLU A 3 16.90 1.56 -15.55
CA GLU A 3 17.02 0.59 -14.43
C GLU A 3 16.83 1.25 -13.05
N GLU A 4 17.22 2.51 -12.89
CA GLU A 4 17.01 3.29 -11.67
C GLU A 4 15.52 3.58 -11.38
N GLY A 5 14.69 3.74 -12.41
CA GLY A 5 13.25 3.95 -12.24
C GLY A 5 12.54 2.70 -11.75
N MET A 6 12.92 1.53 -12.28
CA MET A 6 12.40 0.23 -11.86
C MET A 6 12.72 -0.07 -10.39
N ASN A 7 13.99 0.15 -9.99
CA ASN A 7 14.46 -0.07 -8.62
C ASN A 7 13.76 0.86 -7.62
N TYR A 8 13.54 2.12 -7.99
CA TYR A 8 12.78 3.06 -7.17
C TYR A 8 11.33 2.58 -6.95
N LEU A 9 10.66 2.09 -8.00
CA LEU A 9 9.28 1.62 -7.93
C LEU A 9 9.14 0.38 -7.04
N GLU A 10 10.09 -0.57 -7.15
CA GLU A 10 10.15 -1.75 -6.28
C GLU A 10 10.33 -1.36 -4.80
N LEU A 11 11.23 -0.41 -4.51
CA LEU A 11 11.45 0.09 -3.15
C LEU A 11 10.21 0.79 -2.59
N GLU A 12 9.49 1.56 -3.42
CA GLU A 12 8.25 2.22 -3.02
C GLU A 12 7.11 1.21 -2.76
N TYR A 13 7.01 0.18 -3.60
CA TYR A 13 6.09 -0.94 -3.39
C TYR A 13 6.36 -1.66 -2.07
N GLU A 14 7.61 -2.08 -1.83
CA GLU A 14 8.01 -2.75 -0.58
C GLU A 14 7.76 -1.87 0.65
N HIS A 15 8.04 -0.57 0.55
CA HIS A 15 7.78 0.38 1.63
C HIS A 15 6.29 0.44 1.98
N LEU A 16 5.42 0.59 0.98
CA LEU A 16 3.97 0.70 1.20
C LEU A 16 3.34 -0.61 1.65
N TYR A 17 3.83 -1.75 1.14
CA TYR A 17 3.39 -3.07 1.58
C TYR A 17 3.71 -3.29 3.06
N ASN A 18 4.93 -2.94 3.48
CA ASN A 18 5.35 -3.00 4.88
C ASN A 18 4.57 -2.04 5.78
N LEU A 19 4.32 -0.81 5.31
CA LEU A 19 3.55 0.18 6.07
C LEU A 19 2.11 -0.30 6.30
N ARG A 20 1.45 -0.85 5.28
CA ARG A 20 0.12 -1.46 5.41
C ARG A 20 0.12 -2.60 6.42
N ASP A 21 1.07 -3.52 6.32
CA ASP A 21 1.12 -4.69 7.20
C ASP A 21 1.35 -4.31 8.66
N GLN A 22 2.21 -3.32 8.91
CA GLN A 22 2.48 -2.81 10.26
C GLN A 22 1.31 -2.04 10.86
N SER A 23 0.52 -1.34 10.03
CA SER A 23 -0.60 -0.51 10.49
C SER A 23 -1.91 -1.30 10.66
N MET A 24 -2.10 -2.40 9.92
CA MET A 24 -3.32 -3.21 9.94
C MET A 24 -3.71 -3.75 11.34
N PRO A 25 -2.80 -4.21 12.22
CA PRO A 25 -3.15 -4.64 13.57
C PRO A 25 -3.73 -3.51 14.43
N PHE A 26 -3.20 -2.29 14.29
CA PHE A 26 -3.69 -1.13 15.04
C PHE A 26 -5.07 -0.69 14.53
N LEU A 27 -5.27 -0.72 13.22
CA LEU A 27 -6.57 -0.41 12.61
C LEU A 27 -7.64 -1.43 13.05
N LYS A 28 -7.30 -2.71 13.18
CA LYS A 28 -8.22 -3.75 13.70
C LYS A 28 -8.59 -3.59 15.18
N LEU A 29 -7.79 -2.87 15.95
CA LEU A 29 -8.07 -2.56 17.36
C LEU A 29 -8.95 -1.32 17.52
N CYS A 30 -9.09 -0.50 16.47
CA CYS A 30 -10.01 0.62 16.50
C CYS A 30 -11.46 0.10 16.55
N PRO A 31 -12.35 0.74 17.33
CA PRO A 31 -13.76 0.41 17.32
C PRO A 31 -14.31 0.43 15.89
N SER A 32 -15.12 -0.56 15.51
CA SER A 32 -15.74 -0.65 14.18
C SER A 32 -16.70 0.52 13.87
N THR A 33 -16.94 1.42 14.82
CA THR A 33 -17.68 2.68 14.64
C THR A 33 -16.81 3.81 14.09
N THR A 34 -15.51 3.60 13.91
CA THR A 34 -14.56 4.64 13.50
C THR A 34 -14.44 4.66 11.98
N VAL A 35 -15.28 5.45 11.31
CA VAL A 35 -15.29 5.64 9.84
C VAL A 35 -13.89 5.92 9.27
N ILE A 36 -13.08 6.68 10.01
CA ILE A 36 -11.70 7.04 9.66
C ILE A 36 -10.81 5.80 9.49
N THR A 37 -11.01 4.76 10.31
CA THR A 37 -10.23 3.53 10.26
C THR A 37 -10.56 2.74 8.98
N GLU A 38 -11.85 2.65 8.63
CA GLU A 38 -12.28 1.98 7.40
C GLU A 38 -11.81 2.72 6.14
N GLU A 39 -11.85 4.06 6.16
CA GLU A 39 -11.29 4.90 5.09
C GLU A 39 -9.78 4.70 4.93
N LEU A 40 -9.02 4.62 6.04
CA LEU A 40 -7.58 4.37 6.03
C LEU A 40 -7.22 2.99 5.47
N VAL A 41 -7.95 1.94 5.86
CA VAL A 41 -7.76 0.59 5.31
C VAL A 41 -8.04 0.59 3.81
N THR A 42 -9.16 1.18 3.39
CA THR A 42 -9.55 1.26 1.98
C THR A 42 -8.52 2.02 1.15
N TRP A 43 -8.00 3.12 1.69
CA TRP A 43 -6.95 3.91 1.03
C TRP A 43 -5.64 3.14 0.89
N LEU A 44 -5.20 2.42 1.94
CA LEU A 44 -4.00 1.60 1.91
C LEU A 44 -4.12 0.48 0.85
N ASP A 45 -5.25 -0.21 0.81
CA ASP A 45 -5.49 -1.26 -0.18
C ASP A 45 -5.50 -0.70 -1.61
N SER A 46 -6.10 0.48 -1.82
CA SER A 46 -6.09 1.17 -3.11
C SER A 46 -4.67 1.51 -3.58
N LYS A 47 -3.78 1.93 -2.66
CA LYS A 47 -2.39 2.25 -2.99
C LYS A 47 -1.58 1.02 -3.37
N VAL A 48 -1.76 -0.09 -2.65
CA VAL A 48 -1.10 -1.36 -2.99
C VAL A 48 -1.55 -1.84 -4.36
N ASN A 49 -2.86 -1.84 -4.64
CA ASN A 49 -3.38 -2.28 -5.94
C ASN A 49 -2.86 -1.44 -7.11
N LEU A 50 -2.77 -0.11 -6.92
CA LEU A 50 -2.24 0.78 -7.96
C LEU A 50 -0.79 0.46 -8.30
N LEU A 51 0.04 0.16 -7.29
CA LEU A 51 1.44 -0.21 -7.51
C LEU A 51 1.59 -1.59 -8.15
N VAL A 52 0.74 -2.56 -7.77
CA VAL A 52 0.69 -3.87 -8.46
C VAL A 52 0.36 -3.69 -9.94
N ASP A 53 -0.62 -2.84 -10.27
CA ASP A 53 -1.01 -2.56 -11.65
C ASP A 53 0.07 -1.79 -12.45
N GLU A 54 0.91 -0.99 -11.78
CA GLU A 54 2.05 -0.32 -12.43
C GLU A 54 3.22 -1.29 -12.66
N LEU A 55 3.57 -2.12 -11.67
CA LEU A 55 4.56 -3.18 -11.81
C LEU A 55 4.19 -4.15 -12.94
N ALA A 56 2.93 -4.58 -13.02
CA ALA A 56 2.45 -5.48 -14.08
C ALA A 56 2.47 -4.89 -15.50
N LYS A 57 2.65 -3.56 -15.65
CA LYS A 57 2.79 -2.89 -16.95
C LYS A 57 4.26 -2.74 -17.38
N GLU A 58 5.20 -2.90 -16.45
CA GLU A 58 6.64 -2.82 -16.74
C GLU A 58 7.27 -4.20 -17.04
N GLU A 59 6.59 -5.31 -16.77
CA GLU A 59 6.92 -6.69 -17.22
C GLU A 59 6.49 -6.99 -18.67
#